data_AF-A0A924XXW5-F1
#
_entry.id   AF-A0A924XXW5-F1
#
_cell.length_a   1.000
_cell.length_b   1.000
_cell.length_c   1.000
_cell.angle_alpha   90.00
_cell.angle_beta   90.00
_cell.angle_gamma   90.00
#
_symmetry.space_group_name_H-M   'P 1'
#
loop_
_entity.id
_entity.type
_entity.pdbx_description
1 polymer ?
#
loop_
_entity_poly.entity_id
_entity_poly.type
_entity_poly.pdbx_seq_one_letter_code
_entity_poly.pdbx_strand_id
1 'polypeptide(L)'
;REGYALDASAAQHAVESRVRFQLLGVHAAIRRFRWANNRLPKTLDEMELAPQLVTDPFTTKPLLYKPGNTGSDYELASAGGLMPGEDGEPDARRRFTLPRAPRLP
;
A
#
# COMPACT_ATOMS: atom_id res chain seq x y z
N ARG A 1 -13.35 28.65 -17.87
CA ARG A 1 -13.29 27.63 -16.79
C ARG A 1 -12.74 26.34 -17.41
N GLU A 2 -11.43 26.28 -17.72
CA GLU A 2 -10.82 25.09 -18.36
C GLU A 2 -9.53 24.62 -17.64
N GLY A 3 -8.98 25.40 -16.71
CA GLY A 3 -7.74 25.04 -15.99
C GLY A 3 -7.89 24.02 -14.84
N TYR A 4 -9.11 23.80 -14.33
CA TYR A 4 -9.29 23.03 -13.08
C TYR A 4 -9.22 21.50 -13.27
N ALA A 5 -9.49 20.99 -14.47
CA ALA A 5 -9.55 19.55 -14.72
C ALA A 5 -8.17 18.91 -14.94
N LEU A 6 -7.21 19.67 -15.49
CA LEU A 6 -5.84 19.19 -15.73
C LEU A 6 -5.08 19.02 -14.41
N ASP A 7 -5.26 19.93 -13.45
CA ASP A 7 -4.63 19.87 -12.13
C ASP A 7 -5.11 18.67 -11.31
N ALA A 8 -6.41 18.33 -11.41
CA ALA A 8 -6.98 17.18 -10.71
C ALA A 8 -6.44 15.84 -11.22
N SER A 9 -6.26 15.70 -12.55
CA SER A 9 -5.66 14.50 -13.16
C SER A 9 -4.19 14.34 -12.78
N ALA A 10 -3.40 15.41 -12.82
CA ALA A 10 -1.99 15.40 -12.44
C ALA A 10 -1.81 15.07 -10.94
N ALA A 11 -2.64 15.67 -10.07
CA ALA A 11 -2.65 15.37 -8.65
C ALA A 11 -2.99 13.88 -8.38
N GLN A 12 -3.96 13.32 -9.09
CA GLN A 12 -4.31 11.91 -8.95
C GLN A 12 -3.13 11.00 -9.37
N HIS A 13 -2.48 11.26 -10.51
CA HIS A 13 -1.30 10.50 -10.94
C HIS A 13 -0.12 10.57 -9.95
N ALA A 14 0.08 11.73 -9.31
CA ALA A 14 1.11 11.89 -8.29
C ALA A 14 0.81 11.04 -7.05
N VAL A 15 -0.45 10.98 -6.60
CA VAL A 15 -0.86 10.14 -5.47
C VAL A 15 -0.74 8.65 -5.81
N GLU A 16 -1.16 8.24 -7.01
CA GLU A 16 -1.00 6.85 -7.46
C GLU A 16 0.48 6.42 -7.50
N SER A 17 1.34 7.29 -8.03
CA SER A 17 2.80 7.06 -8.04
C SER A 17 3.34 6.91 -6.62
N ARG A 18 2.93 7.78 -5.70
CA ARG A 18 3.32 7.72 -4.29
C ARG A 18 2.92 6.40 -3.65
N VAL A 19 1.68 5.93 -3.86
CA VAL A 19 1.18 4.66 -3.32
C VAL A 19 2.03 3.48 -3.80
N ARG A 20 2.35 3.45 -5.11
CA ARG A 20 3.18 2.39 -5.67
C ARG A 20 4.57 2.36 -5.04
N PHE A 21 5.19 3.52 -4.81
CA PHE A 21 6.48 3.60 -4.12
C PHE A 21 6.39 3.20 -2.64
N GLN A 22 5.34 3.58 -1.93
CA GLN A 22 5.11 3.15 -0.54
C GLN A 22 4.95 1.63 -0.46
N LEU A 23 4.10 1.05 -1.30
CA LEU A 23 3.92 -0.40 -1.37
C LEU A 23 5.24 -1.12 -1.64
N LEU A 24 6.06 -0.60 -2.57
CA LEU A 24 7.38 -1.16 -2.86
C LEU A 24 8.32 -1.08 -1.64
N GLY A 25 8.35 0.07 -0.97
CA GLY A 25 9.16 0.28 0.23
C GLY A 25 8.76 -0.68 1.37
N VAL A 26 7.46 -0.82 1.62
CA VAL A 26 6.95 -1.76 2.64
C VAL A 26 7.23 -3.21 2.23
N HIS A 27 7.11 -3.57 0.95
CA HIS A 27 7.46 -4.89 0.45
C HIS A 27 8.94 -5.22 0.71
N ALA A 28 9.84 -4.27 0.45
CA ALA A 28 11.27 -4.43 0.73
C ALA A 28 11.55 -4.57 2.24
N ALA A 29 10.86 -3.78 3.08
CA ALA A 29 10.96 -3.89 4.53
C ALA A 29 10.50 -5.26 5.05
N ILE A 30 9.37 -5.78 4.57
CA ILE A 30 8.88 -7.12 4.95
C ILE A 30 9.89 -8.20 4.59
N ARG A 31 10.53 -8.10 3.42
CA ARG A 31 11.57 -9.05 3.01
C ARG A 31 12.79 -8.97 3.92
N ARG A 32 13.25 -7.77 4.25
CA ARG A 32 14.37 -7.57 5.19
C ARG A 32 14.03 -8.14 6.57
N PHE A 33 12.82 -7.88 7.08
CA PHE A 33 12.35 -8.42 8.34
C PHE A 33 12.36 -9.94 8.34
N ARG A 34 11.85 -10.56 7.25
CA ARG A 34 11.84 -12.01 7.08
C ARG A 34 13.24 -12.60 7.08
N TRP A 35 14.19 -11.96 6.40
CA TRP A 35 15.58 -12.40 6.42
C TRP A 35 16.14 -12.41 7.85
N ALA A 36 15.92 -11.32 8.60
CA ALA A 36 16.48 -11.18 9.94
C ALA A 36 15.83 -12.12 10.98
N ASN A 37 14.55 -12.42 10.82
CA ASN A 37 13.75 -13.10 11.86
C ASN A 37 13.27 -14.50 11.45
N ASN A 38 13.55 -14.95 10.22
CA ASN A 38 13.03 -16.20 9.65
C ASN A 38 11.50 -16.34 9.69
N ARG A 39 10.77 -15.22 9.72
CA ARG A 39 9.31 -15.17 9.72
C ARG A 39 8.81 -13.86 9.16
N LEU A 40 7.56 -13.82 8.71
CA LEU A 40 6.88 -12.57 8.38
C LEU A 40 6.51 -11.78 9.65
N PRO A 41 6.40 -10.45 9.56
CA PRO A 41 5.85 -9.65 10.65
C PRO A 41 4.35 -9.99 10.84
N LYS A 42 3.85 -9.89 12.06
CA LYS A 42 2.42 -10.07 12.36
C LYS A 42 1.61 -8.84 11.94
N THR A 43 2.20 -7.67 12.09
CA THR A 43 1.63 -6.36 11.75
C THR A 43 2.72 -5.48 11.13
N LEU A 44 2.33 -4.42 10.41
CA LEU A 44 3.33 -3.49 9.84
C LEU A 44 4.10 -2.72 10.92
N ASP A 45 3.49 -2.50 12.09
CA ASP A 45 4.10 -1.77 13.21
C ASP A 45 5.32 -2.49 13.79
N GLU A 46 5.38 -3.83 13.67
CA GLU A 46 6.50 -4.63 14.15
C GLU A 46 7.83 -4.32 13.44
N MET A 47 7.78 -3.72 12.26
CA MET A 47 8.97 -3.32 11.49
C MET A 47 9.47 -1.92 11.85
N GLU A 48 8.79 -1.19 12.75
CA GLU A 48 9.17 0.16 13.20
C GLU A 48 9.42 1.14 12.03
N LEU A 49 8.62 1.01 10.97
CA LEU A 49 8.72 1.88 9.80
C LEU A 49 8.20 3.28 10.12
N ALA A 50 8.74 4.27 9.41
CA ALA A 50 8.23 5.63 9.53
C ALA A 50 6.73 5.68 9.14
N PRO A 51 5.86 6.38 9.89
CA PRO A 51 4.42 6.35 9.70
C PRO A 51 3.99 6.67 8.26
N GLN A 52 4.64 7.64 7.63
CA GLN A 52 4.39 8.04 6.25
C GLN A 52 4.60 6.93 5.21
N LEU A 53 5.31 5.86 5.55
CA LEU A 53 5.55 4.73 4.65
C LEU A 53 4.43 3.68 4.72
N VAL A 54 3.80 3.54 5.89
CA VAL A 54 2.74 2.55 6.15
C VAL A 54 1.34 3.15 6.11
N THR A 55 1.19 4.47 6.03
CA THR A 55 -0.10 5.15 5.88
C THR A 55 -0.49 5.28 4.40
N ASP A 56 -1.70 4.82 4.09
CA ASP A 56 -2.35 5.00 2.80
C ASP A 56 -2.72 6.47 2.58
N PRO A 57 -2.21 7.12 1.51
CA PRO A 57 -2.45 8.54 1.25
C PRO A 57 -3.89 8.84 0.81
N PHE A 58 -4.68 7.84 0.40
CA PHE A 58 -6.08 8.04 0.04
C PHE A 58 -7.01 8.02 1.25
N THR A 59 -6.74 7.13 2.22
CA THR A 59 -7.64 6.92 3.35
C THR A 59 -7.11 7.46 4.67
N THR A 60 -5.83 7.85 4.73
CA THR A 60 -5.08 8.19 5.96
C THR A 60 -5.00 7.06 6.98
N LYS A 61 -5.43 5.85 6.61
CA LYS A 61 -5.36 4.64 7.44
C LYS A 61 -4.11 3.82 7.10
N PRO A 62 -3.69 2.87 7.95
CA PRO A 62 -2.61 1.95 7.59
C PRO A 62 -2.89 1.17 6.30
N LEU A 63 -1.85 0.86 5.54
CA LEU A 63 -1.90 -0.05 4.40
C LEU A 63 -2.44 -1.42 4.83
N LEU A 64 -3.20 -2.04 3.94
CA LEU A 64 -3.78 -3.35 4.18
C LEU A 64 -2.67 -4.41 4.06
N TYR A 65 -2.36 -5.05 5.18
CA TYR A 65 -1.40 -6.14 5.25
C TYR A 65 -2.07 -7.39 5.81
N LYS A 66 -1.89 -8.52 5.11
CA LYS A 66 -2.41 -9.81 5.53
C LYS A 66 -1.37 -10.90 5.31
N PRO A 67 -0.76 -11.45 6.36
CA PRO A 67 0.05 -12.66 6.26
C PRO A 67 -0.79 -13.82 5.71
N GLY A 68 -0.19 -14.62 4.84
CA GLY A 68 -0.77 -15.88 4.36
C GLY A 68 -0.58 -17.02 5.35
N ASN A 69 -1.30 -18.12 5.14
CA ASN A 69 -1.30 -19.28 6.05
C ASN A 69 0.01 -20.06 6.07
N THR A 70 0.84 -19.93 5.03
CA THR A 70 2.07 -20.69 4.81
C THR A 70 3.29 -20.04 5.46
N GLY A 71 3.16 -18.84 6.04
CA GLY A 71 4.27 -18.09 6.62
C GLY A 71 5.28 -17.53 5.60
N SER A 72 5.17 -17.90 4.33
CA SER A 72 6.02 -17.39 3.23
C SER A 72 5.33 -16.34 2.37
N ASP A 73 4.01 -16.30 2.42
CA ASP A 73 3.17 -15.54 1.50
C ASP A 73 2.48 -14.40 2.27
N TYR A 74 2.23 -13.26 1.62
CA TYR A 74 1.43 -12.18 2.20
C TYR A 74 0.76 -11.35 1.11
N GLU A 75 -0.29 -10.64 1.49
CA GLU A 75 -0.95 -9.63 0.68
C GLU A 75 -0.65 -8.24 1.26
N LEU A 76 -0.35 -7.31 0.37
CA LEU A 76 -0.11 -5.91 0.69
C LEU A 76 -0.83 -5.04 -0.34
N ALA A 77 -1.69 -4.15 0.14
CA ALA A 77 -2.51 -3.31 -0.71
C ALA A 77 -2.77 -1.94 -0.08
N SER A 78 -2.97 -0.95 -0.94
CA SER A 78 -3.69 0.28 -0.58
C SER A 78 -5.19 0.02 -0.69
N ALA A 79 -6.01 0.64 0.15
CA ALA A 79 -7.46 0.54 0.04
C ALA A 79 -8.00 1.07 -1.30
N GLY A 80 -7.27 2.01 -1.92
CA GLY A 80 -7.62 2.64 -3.20
C GLY A 80 -8.13 4.07 -3.03
N GLY A 81 -8.20 4.80 -4.14
CA GLY A 81 -8.68 6.18 -4.17
C GLY A 81 -10.19 6.30 -3.92
N LEU A 82 -10.59 7.39 -3.27
CA LEU A 82 -12.00 7.77 -3.11
C LEU A 82 -12.63 8.09 -4.47
N MET A 83 -13.88 7.66 -4.72
CA MET A 83 -14.63 8.18 -5.85
C MET A 83 -14.97 9.66 -5.60
N PRO A 84 -14.85 10.55 -6.61
CA PRO A 84 -15.31 11.93 -6.46
C PRO A 84 -16.84 11.94 -6.30
N GLY A 85 -17.32 12.32 -5.11
CA GLY A 85 -18.74 12.59 -4.86
C GLY A 85 -19.51 11.54 -4.04
N GLU A 86 -18.86 10.48 -3.55
CA GLU A 86 -19.44 9.60 -2.56
C GLU A 86 -18.65 9.66 -1.25
N ASP A 87 -19.38 9.80 -0.15
CA ASP A 87 -18.88 10.05 1.17
C ASP A 87 -18.00 8.88 1.67
N GLY A 88 -16.69 8.96 1.44
CA GLY A 88 -15.66 8.31 2.27
C GLY A 88 -15.38 6.82 2.06
N GLU A 89 -16.05 6.12 1.13
CA GLU A 89 -15.77 4.71 0.86
C GLU A 89 -14.69 4.53 -0.24
N PRO A 90 -13.62 3.76 0.01
CA PRO A 90 -12.56 3.53 -0.97
C PRO A 90 -13.05 2.70 -2.16
N ASP A 91 -12.75 3.13 -3.39
CA ASP A 91 -13.10 2.37 -4.58
C ASP A 91 -12.19 1.14 -4.70
N ALA A 92 -12.75 -0.04 -4.42
CA ALA A 92 -12.05 -1.31 -4.54
C ALA A 92 -11.51 -1.59 -5.96
N ARG A 93 -12.04 -0.94 -7.00
CA ARG A 93 -11.54 -1.03 -8.38
C ARG A 93 -10.23 -0.27 -8.57
N ARG A 94 -9.91 0.68 -7.68
CA ARG A 94 -8.66 1.46 -7.63
C ARG A 94 -7.68 0.94 -6.59
N ARG A 95 -7.88 -0.30 -6.12
CA ARG A 95 -6.97 -0.96 -5.20
C ARG A 95 -5.62 -1.20 -5.88
N PHE A 96 -4.57 -0.62 -5.32
CA PHE A 96 -3.21 -0.94 -5.73
C PHE A 96 -2.73 -2.14 -4.93
N THR A 97 -2.51 -3.25 -5.61
CA THR A 97 -1.86 -4.44 -5.06
C THR A 97 -0.48 -4.58 -5.67
N LEU A 98 0.50 -4.99 -4.87
CA LEU A 98 1.68 -5.61 -5.45
C LEU A 98 1.40 -7.10 -5.66
N PRO A 99 1.81 -7.68 -6.80
CA PRO A 99 1.72 -9.12 -6.99
C PRO A 99 2.42 -9.83 -5.83
N ARG A 100 1.88 -10.99 -5.44
CA ARG A 100 2.40 -11.81 -4.34
C ARG A 100 3.91 -11.98 -4.53
N ALA A 101 4.67 -11.78 -3.45
CA ALA A 101 6.10 -12.06 -3.49
C ALA A 101 6.28 -13.52 -3.98
N PRO A 102 7.11 -13.79 -5.00
CA PRO A 102 7.42 -15.15 -5.38
C PRO A 102 7.98 -15.89 -4.17
N ARG A 103 7.65 -17.18 -4.05
CA ARG A 103 8.28 -18.06 -3.06
C ARG A 103 9.78 -18.06 -3.35
N LEU A 104 10.57 -17.49 -2.44
CA LEU A 104 12.01 -17.67 -2.46
C LEU A 104 12.31 -19.13 -2.06
N PRO A 105 13.25 -19.80 -2.75
CA PRO A 105 13.64 -21.18 -2.46
C PRO A 105 14.20 -21.36 -1.05
#